data_AF-A0A380H6C2-F1
#
_entry.id   AF-A0A380H6C2-F1
#
_cell.length_a   1.000
_cell.length_b   1.000
_cell.length_c   1.000
_cell.angle_alpha   90.00
_cell.angle_beta   90.00
_cell.angle_gamma   90.00
#
_symmetry.space_group_name_H-M   'P 1'
#
loop_
_entity.id
_entity.type
_entity.pdbx_description
1 polymer ?
#
loop_
_entity_poly.entity_id
_entity_poly.type
_entity_poly.pdbx_seq_one_letter_code
_entity_poly.pdbx_strand_id
1 'polypeptide(L)'
;MLGHTFKSQADTFQMPVEFKGISLTSKRFIQWLNLNNIVPGYYGVNSIDLMADLYHKGVHTLVTDRPDLAKQFKETLKKVKYKPRS
;
A
#
# COMPACT_ATOMS: atom_id res chain seq x y z
N MET A 1 28.41 -15.79 13.92
CA MET A 1 27.77 -15.14 12.76
C MET A 1 26.30 -15.55 12.74
N LEU A 2 25.38 -14.64 13.04
CA LEU A 2 23.93 -14.89 13.03
C LEU A 2 23.29 -14.10 11.88
N GLY A 3 23.72 -14.39 10.65
CA GLY A 3 23.15 -13.82 9.44
C GLY A 3 22.52 -14.95 8.63
N HIS A 4 21.42 -14.64 7.94
CA HIS A 4 20.71 -15.51 6.98
C HIS A 4 19.81 -16.56 7.69
N THR A 5 18.48 -16.49 7.68
CA THR A 5 17.58 -15.98 6.64
C THR A 5 16.19 -15.80 7.25
N PHE A 6 15.75 -14.56 7.48
CA PHE A 6 14.32 -14.30 7.66
C PHE A 6 13.68 -14.42 6.28
N LYS A 7 13.18 -15.62 5.92
CA LYS A 7 12.32 -15.77 4.74
C LYS A 7 10.92 -15.38 5.17
N SER A 8 10.57 -14.10 4.97
CA SER A 8 9.17 -13.68 4.99
C SER A 8 8.46 -14.40 3.83
N GLN A 9 7.79 -15.51 4.12
CA GLN A 9 6.85 -16.11 3.19
C GLN A 9 5.56 -15.32 3.29
N ALA A 10 5.57 -14.10 2.73
CA ALA A 10 4.40 -13.26 2.64
C ALA A 10 3.67 -13.60 1.34
N ASP A 11 2.43 -14.06 1.45
CA ASP A 11 1.59 -14.23 0.28
C ASP A 11 1.17 -12.85 -0.23
N THR A 12 1.64 -12.49 -1.42
CA THR A 12 1.21 -11.26 -2.08
C THR A 12 -0.10 -11.52 -2.80
N PHE A 13 -1.14 -10.73 -2.49
CA PHE A 13 -2.45 -10.86 -3.13
C PHE A 13 -2.83 -9.55 -3.80
N GLN A 14 -3.12 -9.60 -5.12
CA GLN A 14 -3.61 -8.45 -5.87
C GLN A 14 -5.13 -8.47 -5.98
N MET A 15 -5.77 -7.32 -5.75
CA MET A 15 -7.22 -7.19 -5.75
C MET A 15 -7.69 -5.80 -6.23
N PRO A 16 -8.96 -5.68 -6.67
CA PRO A 16 -9.54 -4.37 -6.95
C PRO A 16 -9.85 -3.64 -5.65
N VAL A 17 -10.12 -2.34 -5.73
CA VAL A 17 -10.61 -1.56 -4.58
C VAL A 17 -12.04 -1.92 -4.17
N GLU A 18 -12.80 -2.51 -5.09
CA GLU A 18 -14.16 -2.95 -4.87
C GLU A 18 -14.42 -4.23 -5.67
N PHE A 19 -15.21 -5.13 -5.10
CA PHE A 19 -15.71 -6.30 -5.80
C PHE A 19 -17.21 -6.45 -5.54
N LYS A 20 -18.02 -6.40 -6.61
CA LYS A 20 -19.49 -6.54 -6.56
C LYS A 20 -20.16 -5.59 -5.54
N GLY A 21 -19.82 -4.30 -5.51
CA GLY A 21 -20.38 -3.34 -4.56
C GLY A 21 -19.72 -3.35 -3.17
N ILE A 22 -18.84 -4.31 -2.88
CA ILE A 22 -18.18 -4.43 -1.59
C ILE A 22 -16.81 -3.76 -1.65
N SER A 23 -16.62 -2.71 -0.86
CA SER A 23 -15.31 -2.07 -0.71
C SER A 23 -14.32 -3.00 -0.04
N LEU A 24 -13.21 -3.27 -0.73
CA LEU A 24 -12.09 -4.04 -0.23
C LEU A 24 -11.03 -3.14 0.41
N THR A 25 -11.24 -1.83 0.51
CA THR A 25 -10.25 -0.87 1.04
C THR A 25 -10.49 -0.48 2.49
N SER A 26 -11.33 -1.21 3.22
CA SER A 26 -11.59 -0.91 4.63
C SER A 26 -10.32 -1.11 5.47
N LYS A 27 -10.06 -0.19 6.41
CA LYS A 27 -8.88 -0.23 7.29
C LYS A 27 -8.81 -1.56 8.06
N ARG A 28 -9.96 -2.03 8.57
CA ARG A 28 -10.04 -3.29 9.32
C ARG A 28 -9.63 -4.49 8.48
N PHE A 29 -10.09 -4.56 7.23
CA PHE A 29 -9.75 -5.67 6.34
C PHE A 29 -8.27 -5.67 5.96
N ILE A 30 -7.72 -4.52 5.58
CA ILE A 30 -6.29 -4.37 5.26
C ILE A 30 -5.41 -4.74 6.46
N GLN A 31 -5.79 -4.30 7.67
CA GLN A 31 -5.09 -4.67 8.89
C GLN A 31 -5.18 -6.17 9.17
N TRP A 32 -6.35 -6.78 8.96
CA TRP A 32 -6.50 -8.23 9.10
C TRP A 32 -5.58 -8.99 8.14
N LEU A 33 -5.48 -8.58 6.87
CA LEU A 33 -4.54 -9.19 5.91
C LEU A 33 -3.09 -9.08 6.39
N ASN A 34 -2.68 -7.87 6.77
CA ASN A 34 -1.32 -7.61 7.26
C ASN A 34 -0.98 -8.44 8.50
N LEU A 35 -1.92 -8.60 9.45
CA LEU A 35 -1.75 -9.42 10.65
C LEU A 35 -1.60 -10.91 10.34
N ASN A 36 -2.15 -11.37 9.21
CA ASN A 36 -2.02 -12.74 8.73
C ASN A 36 -0.86 -12.93 7.75
N ASN A 37 0.08 -11.98 7.68
CA ASN A 37 1.22 -11.99 6.76
C ASN A 37 0.84 -12.02 5.27
N ILE A 38 -0.36 -11.55 4.92
CA ILE A 38 -0.79 -11.38 3.54
C ILE A 38 -0.52 -9.92 3.16
N VAL A 39 0.25 -9.70 2.11
CA VAL A 39 0.62 -8.36 1.64
C VAL A 39 -0.37 -7.93 0.56
N PRO A 40 -1.30 -7.00 0.85
CA PRO A 40 -2.27 -6.58 -0.14
C PRO A 40 -1.64 -5.64 -1.17
N GLY A 41 -1.95 -5.92 -2.44
CA GLY A 41 -1.75 -5.02 -3.57
C GLY A 41 -3.09 -4.62 -4.18
N TYR A 42 -3.29 -3.34 -4.45
CA TYR A 42 -4.49 -2.85 -5.13
C TYR A 42 -4.16 -2.36 -6.53
N TYR A 43 -4.95 -2.80 -7.51
CA TYR A 43 -4.90 -2.28 -8.88
C TYR A 43 -6.06 -1.32 -9.18
N GLY A 44 -5.91 -0.53 -10.25
CA GLY A 44 -6.87 0.52 -10.61
C GLY A 44 -6.78 1.75 -9.71
N VAL A 45 -5.66 1.96 -9.03
CA VAL A 45 -5.47 3.08 -8.10
C VAL A 45 -5.06 4.33 -8.90
N ASN A 46 -6.03 5.07 -9.43
CA ASN A 46 -5.79 6.12 -10.42
C ASN A 46 -6.01 7.56 -9.90
N SER A 47 -5.98 7.78 -8.58
CA SER A 47 -6.00 9.11 -7.96
C SER A 47 -5.02 9.22 -6.79
N ILE A 48 -4.47 10.42 -6.56
CA ILE A 48 -3.53 10.68 -5.45
C ILE A 48 -4.20 10.48 -4.09
N ASP A 49 -5.46 10.89 -3.95
CA ASP A 49 -6.19 10.73 -2.69
C ASP A 49 -6.35 9.25 -2.32
N LEU A 50 -6.66 8.39 -3.30
CA LEU A 50 -6.76 6.96 -3.08
C LEU A 50 -5.40 6.32 -2.81
N MET A 51 -4.33 6.75 -3.49
CA MET A 51 -2.97 6.31 -3.17
C MET A 51 -2.61 6.64 -1.72
N ALA A 52 -2.90 7.87 -1.29
CA ALA A 52 -2.65 8.32 0.05
C ALA A 52 -3.47 7.52 1.07
N ASP A 53 -4.78 7.38 0.86
CA ASP A 53 -5.66 6.64 1.75
C ASP A 53 -5.20 5.19 1.94
N LEU A 54 -4.93 4.46 0.85
CA LEU A 54 -4.44 3.08 0.90
C LEU A 54 -3.07 2.97 1.59
N TYR A 55 -2.15 3.90 1.30
CA TYR A 55 -0.85 3.96 1.97
C TYR A 55 -1.01 4.13 3.49
N HIS A 56 -1.85 5.07 3.95
CA HIS A 56 -2.08 5.28 5.39
C HIS A 56 -2.78 4.11 6.07
N LYS A 57 -3.53 3.30 5.31
CA LYS A 57 -4.14 2.06 5.79
C LYS A 57 -3.15 0.90 5.89
N GLY A 58 -1.92 1.07 5.41
CA GLY A 58 -0.87 0.04 5.47
C GLY A 58 -0.82 -0.87 4.26
N VAL A 59 -1.29 -0.40 3.10
CA VAL A 59 -1.11 -1.10 1.82
C VAL A 59 0.33 -0.94 1.34
N HIS A 60 0.91 -2.04 0.87
CA HIS A 60 2.31 -2.08 0.46
C HIS A 60 2.49 -1.90 -1.05
N THR A 61 1.50 -2.27 -1.86
CA THR A 61 1.59 -2.21 -3.33
C THR A 61 0.38 -1.51 -3.93
N LEU A 62 0.66 -0.50 -4.76
CA LEU A 62 -0.34 0.25 -5.52
C LEU A 62 -0.01 0.12 -7.00
N VAL A 63 -0.96 -0.38 -7.79
CA VAL A 63 -0.85 -0.54 -9.26
C VAL A 63 -1.78 0.48 -9.91
N THR A 64 -1.24 1.25 -10.84
CA THR A 64 -1.87 2.43 -11.42
C THR A 64 -1.53 2.56 -12.89
N ASP A 65 -2.51 3.01 -13.68
CA ASP A 65 -2.33 3.39 -15.08
C ASP A 65 -1.83 4.84 -15.21
N ARG A 66 -1.64 5.52 -14.07
CA ARG A 66 -1.22 6.93 -13.96
C ARG A 66 0.18 7.04 -13.34
N PRO A 67 1.24 6.73 -14.10
CA PRO A 67 2.62 6.79 -13.59
C PRO A 67 3.04 8.22 -13.21
N ASP A 68 2.43 9.24 -13.81
CA ASP A 68 2.57 10.65 -13.46
C ASP A 68 2.13 10.92 -12.01
N LEU A 69 0.92 10.46 -11.64
CA LEU A 69 0.40 10.59 -10.28
C LEU A 69 1.21 9.76 -9.28
N ALA A 70 1.66 8.57 -9.67
CA ALA A 70 2.52 7.73 -8.86
C ALA A 70 3.84 8.43 -8.51
N LYS A 71 4.44 9.11 -9.49
CA LYS A 71 5.67 9.89 -9.29
C LYS A 71 5.42 11.06 -8.33
N GLN A 72 4.37 11.84 -8.59
CA GLN A 72 3.98 12.95 -7.71
C GLN A 72 3.76 12.48 -6.27
N PHE A 73 3.01 11.39 -6.07
CA PHE A 73 2.77 10.81 -4.75
C PHE A 73 4.06 10.36 -4.06
N LYS A 74 4.99 9.69 -4.77
CA LYS A 74 6.30 9.33 -4.19
C LYS A 74 7.10 10.55 -3.74
N GLU A 75 7.00 11.67 -4.44
CA GLU A 75 7.67 12.92 -4.05
C GLU A 75 7.06 13.53 -2.78
N THR A 76 5.74 13.45 -2.58
CA THR A 76 5.11 13.91 -1.34
C THR A 76 5.60 13.10 -0.14
N LEU A 77 5.72 11.78 -0.28
CA LEU A 77 6.25 10.91 0.78
C LEU A 77 7.70 11.23 1.16
N LYS A 78 8.54 11.62 0.19
CA LYS A 78 9.93 12.05 0.47
C LYS A 78 9.98 13.34 1.30
N LYS A 79 9.13 14.31 0.98
CA LYS A 79 9.04 15.59 1.71
C LYS A 79 8.62 15.38 3.16
N VAL A 80 7.67 14.48 3.43
CA VAL A 80 7.23 14.14 4.79
C VAL A 80 8.37 13.52 5.61
N LYS A 81 9.17 12.63 5.01
CA LYS A 81 10.34 12.02 5.68
C LYS A 81 11.46 13.02 5.99
N TYR A 82 11.58 14.10 5.23
CA TYR A 82 12.63 15.12 5.36
C TYR A 82 12.11 16.42 6.00
N LYS A 83 11.16 16.35 6.93
CA LYS A 83 10.84 17.52 7.77
C LYS A 83 11.79 17.53 8.97
N PRO A 84 12.78 18.45 9.06
CA PRO A 84 13.64 18.52 10.24
C PRO A 84 12.77 18.77 11.47
N ARG A 85 13.03 18.04 12.55
CA ARG A 85 12.41 18.34 13.84
C ARG A 85 12.97 19.68 14.29
N SER A 86 12.11 20.69 14.31
CA SER A 86 12.31 21.97 14.99
C SER A 86 12.43 21.76 16.49
#